data_AF-A0A963SXB1-F1
#
_entry.id   AF-A0A963SXB1-F1
#
_cell.length_a   1.000
_cell.length_b   1.000
_cell.length_c   1.000
_cell.angle_alpha   90.00
_cell.angle_beta   90.00
_cell.angle_gamma   90.00
#
_symmetry.space_group_name_H-M   'P 1'
#
loop_
_entity.id
_entity.type
_entity.pdbx_description
1 polymer ?
#
loop_
_entity_poly.entity_id
_entity_poly.type
_entity_poly.pdbx_seq_one_letter_code
_entity_poly.pdbx_strand_id
1 'polypeptide(L)'
;MKKSILVLAVFSFAASGLFISCNNSARKVEKAETNVVEAKEDLAQAKDEYQADVENFRQQTADKVAANNQSIADFNARIDMEKKEAKAEYKIKIAELEKKNSDMQKKLDDYKVESKDQWETFKAEFNNDMEKLGVALKNMTVKND
;
A
#
# COMPACT_ATOMS: atom_id res chain seq x y z
N MET A 1 -1.36 -64.16 -34.31
CA MET A 1 -1.44 -64.21 -35.80
C MET A 1 -2.76 -64.87 -36.14
N LYS A 2 -3.74 -64.18 -36.72
CA LYS A 2 -3.82 -63.86 -38.15
C LYS A 2 -4.28 -62.42 -38.38
N LYS A 3 -3.56 -61.72 -39.24
CA LYS A 3 -3.83 -60.38 -39.75
C LYS A 3 -4.68 -60.48 -41.03
N SER A 4 -5.10 -59.29 -41.48
CA SER A 4 -5.49 -58.92 -42.85
C SER A 4 -7.01 -58.97 -43.09
N ILE A 5 -7.67 -58.07 -43.84
CA ILE A 5 -7.28 -57.39 -45.09
C ILE A 5 -8.03 -56.04 -45.25
N LEU A 6 -7.27 -55.02 -45.66
CA LEU A 6 -7.57 -53.86 -46.55
C LEU A 6 -8.89 -53.84 -47.36
N VAL A 7 -9.67 -52.75 -47.28
CA VAL A 7 -10.48 -52.23 -48.42
C VAL A 7 -10.56 -50.69 -48.39
N LEU A 8 -10.33 -50.10 -49.56
CA LEU A 8 -10.33 -48.68 -49.93
C LEU A 8 -11.74 -48.02 -49.95
N ALA A 9 -11.71 -46.67 -49.85
CA ALA A 9 -12.69 -45.66 -50.31
C ALA A 9 -14.02 -45.57 -49.51
N VAL A 10 -14.57 -44.39 -49.18
CA VAL A 10 -14.84 -43.22 -50.02
C VAL A 10 -14.82 -41.93 -49.17
N PHE A 11 -14.15 -40.88 -49.66
CA PHE A 11 -14.33 -39.51 -49.19
C PHE A 11 -15.73 -39.02 -49.60
N SER A 12 -16.69 -39.09 -48.69
CA SER A 12 -17.96 -38.38 -48.84
C SER A 12 -17.88 -37.10 -48.04
N PHE A 13 -17.49 -36.03 -48.73
CA PHE A 13 -17.60 -34.65 -48.26
C PHE A 13 -19.09 -34.30 -48.17
N ALA A 14 -19.73 -34.63 -47.05
CA ALA A 14 -21.04 -34.08 -46.70
C ALA A 14 -20.81 -32.69 -46.10
N ALA A 15 -20.67 -31.70 -46.96
CA ALA A 15 -20.81 -30.29 -46.61
C ALA A 15 -22.27 -30.03 -46.23
N SER A 16 -22.61 -30.30 -44.97
CA SER A 16 -23.93 -30.02 -44.41
C SER A 16 -23.75 -29.47 -43.00
N GLY A 17 -23.61 -28.14 -42.89
CA GLY A 17 -23.59 -27.45 -41.59
C GLY A 17 -22.60 -26.30 -41.44
N LEU A 18 -22.28 -25.54 -42.50
CA LEU A 18 -21.82 -24.16 -42.29
C LEU A 18 -23.06 -23.35 -41.81
N PHE A 19 -22.90 -22.59 -40.71
CA PHE A 19 -23.60 -21.32 -40.37
C PHE A 19 -24.01 -21.09 -38.90
N ILE A 20 -23.83 -22.01 -37.94
CA ILE A 20 -24.12 -21.69 -36.51
C ILE A 20 -22.88 -21.18 -35.73
N SER A 21 -21.67 -21.34 -36.26
CA SER A 21 -20.42 -21.06 -35.50
C SER A 21 -20.00 -19.57 -35.46
N CYS A 22 -20.45 -18.71 -36.39
CA CYS A 22 -20.01 -17.31 -36.43
C CYS A 22 -20.62 -16.41 -35.34
N ASN A 23 -21.73 -16.81 -34.71
CA ASN A 23 -22.39 -15.98 -33.69
C ASN A 23 -21.78 -16.16 -32.28
N ASN A 24 -21.15 -17.32 -32.01
CA ASN A 24 -20.58 -17.64 -30.70
C ASN A 24 -19.20 -17.02 -30.49
N SER A 25 -18.39 -16.89 -31.55
CA SER A 25 -17.08 -16.22 -31.47
C SER A 25 -17.24 -14.71 -31.30
N ALA A 26 -18.11 -14.07 -32.08
CA ALA A 26 -18.40 -12.63 -31.98
C ALA A 26 -18.90 -12.24 -30.59
N ARG A 27 -19.86 -12.99 -30.02
CA ARG A 27 -20.36 -12.77 -28.65
C ARG A 27 -19.28 -12.96 -27.57
N LYS A 28 -18.35 -13.89 -27.76
CA LYS A 28 -17.22 -14.08 -26.84
C LYS A 28 -16.22 -12.92 -26.90
N VAL A 29 -15.98 -12.37 -28.09
CA VAL A 29 -15.13 -11.19 -28.28
C VAL A 29 -15.79 -9.97 -27.64
N GLU A 30 -17.07 -9.71 -27.92
CA GLU A 30 -17.84 -8.62 -27.31
C GLU A 30 -17.83 -8.72 -25.77
N LYS A 31 -18.11 -9.90 -25.21
CA LYS A 31 -18.04 -10.10 -23.75
C LYS A 31 -16.64 -9.88 -23.19
N ALA A 32 -15.59 -10.31 -23.91
CA ALA A 32 -14.22 -10.07 -23.47
C ALA A 32 -13.86 -8.57 -23.52
N GLU A 33 -14.32 -7.83 -24.54
CA GLU A 33 -14.15 -6.38 -24.63
C GLU A 33 -14.88 -5.65 -23.50
N THR A 34 -16.15 -5.99 -23.23
CA THR A 34 -16.91 -5.45 -22.08
C THR A 34 -16.20 -5.71 -20.76
N ASN A 35 -15.79 -6.96 -20.51
CA ASN A 35 -15.07 -7.31 -19.28
C ASN A 35 -13.75 -6.53 -19.12
N VAL A 36 -13.05 -6.23 -20.23
CA VAL A 36 -11.81 -5.44 -20.20
C VAL A 36 -12.11 -3.96 -19.93
N VAL A 37 -13.20 -3.41 -20.45
CA VAL A 37 -13.62 -2.03 -20.16
C VAL A 37 -14.04 -1.91 -18.69
N GLU A 38 -14.91 -2.79 -18.20
CA GLU A 38 -15.32 -2.83 -16.79
C GLU A 38 -14.11 -2.96 -15.86
N ALA A 39 -13.17 -3.88 -16.15
CA ALA A 39 -11.96 -4.04 -15.34
C ALA A 39 -11.05 -2.80 -15.36
N LYS A 40 -11.04 -2.01 -16.44
CA LYS A 40 -10.29 -0.74 -16.51
C LYS A 40 -10.96 0.36 -15.71
N GLU A 41 -12.29 0.44 -15.74
CA GLU A 41 -13.07 1.38 -14.94
C GLU A 41 -12.93 1.07 -13.45
N ASP A 42 -13.08 -0.20 -13.06
CA ASP A 42 -12.87 -0.65 -11.67
C ASP A 42 -11.44 -0.34 -11.19
N LEU A 43 -10.43 -0.58 -12.04
CA LEU A 43 -9.05 -0.25 -11.73
C LEU A 43 -8.82 1.26 -11.59
N ALA A 44 -9.47 2.07 -12.43
CA ALA A 44 -9.37 3.53 -12.35
C ALA A 44 -10.05 4.07 -11.09
N GLN A 45 -11.27 3.61 -10.78
CA GLN A 45 -11.97 4.00 -9.56
C GLN A 45 -11.19 3.58 -8.31
N ALA A 46 -10.70 2.33 -8.26
CA ALA A 46 -9.88 1.87 -7.15
C ALA A 46 -8.64 2.77 -6.97
N LYS A 47 -8.04 3.23 -8.08
CA LYS A 47 -6.90 4.15 -8.07
C LYS A 47 -7.25 5.50 -7.47
N ASP A 48 -8.36 6.09 -7.85
CA ASP A 48 -8.81 7.37 -7.33
C ASP A 48 -9.13 7.28 -5.82
N GLU A 49 -9.75 6.19 -5.38
CA GLU A 49 -10.07 5.95 -3.96
C GLU A 49 -8.82 5.88 -3.07
N TYR A 50 -7.82 5.06 -3.44
CA TYR A 50 -6.62 4.95 -2.59
C TYR A 50 -5.70 6.18 -2.71
N GLN A 51 -5.73 6.91 -3.83
CA GLN A 51 -5.06 8.21 -3.93
C GLN A 51 -5.63 9.24 -2.96
N ALA A 52 -6.96 9.30 -2.84
CA ALA A 52 -7.62 10.15 -1.85
C ALA A 52 -7.27 9.75 -0.40
N ASP A 53 -7.19 8.44 -0.13
CA ASP A 53 -6.78 7.94 1.19
C ASP A 53 -5.31 8.30 1.51
N VAL A 54 -4.41 8.28 0.52
CA VAL A 54 -3.02 8.73 0.68
C VAL A 54 -2.97 10.19 1.12
N GLU A 55 -3.70 11.08 0.46
CA GLU A 55 -3.70 12.51 0.84
C GLU A 55 -4.30 12.75 2.23
N ASN A 56 -5.39 12.06 2.57
CA ASN A 56 -5.96 12.13 3.91
C ASN A 56 -4.96 11.63 4.96
N PHE A 57 -4.24 10.54 4.66
CA PHE A 57 -3.22 10.00 5.54
C PHE A 57 -2.02 10.95 5.73
N ARG A 58 -1.64 11.73 4.70
CA ARG A 58 -0.66 12.81 4.82
C ARG A 58 -1.09 13.87 5.82
N GLN A 59 -2.34 14.31 5.76
CA GLN A 59 -2.88 15.29 6.69
C GLN A 59 -2.91 14.74 8.14
N GLN A 60 -3.45 13.54 8.34
CA GLN A 60 -3.49 12.92 9.67
C GLN A 60 -2.10 12.69 10.27
N THR A 61 -1.12 12.37 9.42
CA THR A 61 0.26 12.19 9.85
C THR A 61 0.91 13.53 10.24
N ALA A 62 0.61 14.62 9.52
CA ALA A 62 1.12 15.95 9.85
C ALA A 62 0.71 16.35 11.28
N ASP A 63 -0.54 16.07 11.68
CA ASP A 63 -1.01 16.33 13.04
C ASP A 63 -0.24 15.52 14.09
N LYS A 64 0.01 14.23 13.83
CA LYS A 64 0.82 13.38 14.71
C LYS A 64 2.27 13.86 14.82
N VAL A 65 2.87 14.26 13.70
CA VAL A 65 4.24 14.82 13.67
C VAL A 65 4.31 16.12 14.45
N ALA A 66 3.30 16.99 14.35
CA ALA A 66 3.21 18.23 15.12
C ALA A 66 3.10 17.95 16.62
N ALA A 67 2.26 16.99 17.03
CA ALA A 67 2.14 16.58 18.44
C ALA A 67 3.46 16.00 19.00
N ASN A 68 4.18 15.22 18.18
CA ASN A 68 5.49 14.71 18.55
C ASN A 68 6.51 15.84 18.73
N ASN A 69 6.55 16.81 17.81
CA ASN A 69 7.42 17.98 17.91
C ASN A 69 7.14 18.82 19.15
N GLN A 70 5.86 19.00 19.51
CA GLN A 70 5.48 19.68 20.75
C GLN A 70 5.98 18.91 21.97
N SER A 71 5.80 17.58 22.01
CA SER A 71 6.27 16.74 23.12
C SER A 71 7.79 16.82 23.30
N ILE A 72 8.54 16.87 22.18
CA ILE A 72 9.99 17.05 22.19
C ILE A 72 10.37 18.42 22.75
N ALA A 73 9.70 19.49 22.30
CA ALA A 73 9.96 20.85 22.77
C ALA A 73 9.71 20.99 24.29
N ASP A 74 8.58 20.44 24.77
CA ASP A 74 8.21 20.45 26.18
C ASP A 74 9.23 19.67 27.03
N PHE A 75 9.72 18.53 26.52
CA PHE A 75 10.73 17.75 27.21
C PHE A 75 12.09 18.44 27.22
N ASN A 76 12.51 19.05 26.10
CA ASN A 76 13.71 19.90 26.01
C ASN A 76 13.69 21.01 27.08
N ALA A 77 12.57 21.72 27.23
CA ALA A 77 12.43 22.77 28.23
C ALA A 77 12.55 22.25 29.68
N ARG A 78 12.06 21.03 29.95
CA ARG A 78 12.13 20.42 31.29
C ARG A 78 13.54 19.99 31.67
N ILE A 79 14.29 19.38 30.74
CA ILE A 79 15.64 18.89 31.04
C ILE A 79 16.68 20.00 31.23
N ASP A 80 16.32 21.25 30.93
CA ASP A 80 17.19 22.39 31.20
C ASP A 80 17.45 22.61 32.69
N MET A 81 16.57 22.11 33.55
CA MET A 81 16.67 22.17 35.01
C MET A 81 17.38 20.95 35.63
N GLU A 82 17.73 19.94 34.84
CA GLU A 82 18.32 18.69 35.30
C GLU A 82 19.85 18.78 35.48
N LYS A 83 20.43 17.81 36.20
CA LYS A 83 21.90 17.70 36.37
C LYS A 83 22.59 17.47 35.02
N LYS A 84 23.84 17.94 34.89
CA LYS A 84 24.61 17.96 33.63
C LYS A 84 24.71 16.57 32.98
N GLU A 85 24.95 15.54 33.78
CA GLU A 85 25.08 14.15 33.31
C GLU A 85 23.75 13.63 32.75
N ALA A 86 22.65 13.77 33.50
CA ALA A 86 21.31 13.39 33.05
C ALA A 86 20.89 14.18 31.80
N LYS A 87 21.22 15.48 31.75
CA LYS A 87 20.95 16.35 30.60
C LYS A 87 21.65 15.87 29.33
N ALA A 88 22.87 15.33 29.42
CA ALA A 88 23.59 14.81 28.26
C ALA A 88 22.91 13.56 27.68
N GLU A 89 22.52 12.61 28.54
CA GLU A 89 21.79 11.40 28.12
C GLU A 89 20.43 11.75 27.50
N TYR A 90 19.69 12.67 28.11
CA TYR A 90 18.41 13.12 27.56
C TYR A 90 18.57 13.81 26.20
N LYS A 91 19.60 14.65 26.01
CA LYS A 91 19.86 15.30 24.73
C LYS A 91 20.15 14.31 23.60
N ILE A 92 20.88 13.23 23.88
CA ILE A 92 21.12 12.16 22.90
C ILE A 92 19.80 11.52 22.50
N LYS A 93 18.96 11.15 23.49
CA LYS A 93 17.68 10.51 23.23
C LYS A 93 16.69 11.42 22.50
N ILE A 94 16.69 12.71 22.81
CA ILE A 94 15.90 13.73 22.09
C ILE A 94 16.31 13.78 20.62
N ALA A 95 17.62 13.89 20.34
CA ALA A 95 18.11 13.94 18.96
C ALA A 95 17.75 12.68 18.16
N GLU A 96 17.78 11.51 18.79
CA GLU A 96 17.34 10.26 18.16
C GLU A 96 15.84 10.27 17.81
N LEU A 97 14.99 10.82 18.69
CA LEU A 97 13.55 10.89 18.46
C LEU A 97 13.17 11.98 17.46
N GLU A 98 13.85 13.13 17.48
CA GLU A 98 13.73 14.17 16.46
C GLU A 98 14.06 13.61 15.08
N LYS A 99 15.18 12.88 14.99
CA LYS A 99 15.58 12.21 13.75
C LYS A 99 14.52 11.21 13.29
N LYS A 100 14.02 10.35 14.18
CA LYS A 100 12.96 9.38 13.83
C LYS A 100 11.68 10.08 13.38
N ASN A 101 11.26 11.16 14.03
CA ASN A 101 10.07 11.91 13.63
C ASN A 101 10.24 12.53 12.23
N SER A 102 11.41 13.10 11.94
CA SER A 102 11.74 13.64 10.61
C SER A 102 11.86 12.54 9.54
N ASP A 103 12.46 11.39 9.87
CA ASP A 103 12.56 10.25 8.96
C ASP A 103 11.17 9.71 8.61
N MET A 104 10.25 9.66 9.57
CA MET A 104 8.85 9.26 9.34
C MET A 104 8.14 10.22 8.40
N GLN A 105 8.28 11.54 8.60
CA GLN A 105 7.70 12.52 7.68
C GLN A 105 8.24 12.31 6.25
N LYS A 106 9.56 12.17 6.12
CA LYS A 106 10.21 11.90 4.83
C LYS A 106 9.71 10.61 4.18
N LYS A 107 9.54 9.52 4.95
CA LYS A 107 9.02 8.23 4.47
C LYS A 107 7.65 8.39 3.80
N LEU A 108 6.81 9.29 4.31
CA LEU A 108 5.48 9.56 3.75
C LEU A 108 5.51 10.53 2.56
N ASP A 109 6.39 11.53 2.59
CA ASP A 109 6.58 12.48 1.48
C ASP A 109 7.15 11.77 0.24
N ASP A 110 8.09 10.84 0.45
CA ASP A 110 8.74 10.06 -0.61
C ASP A 110 7.84 8.91 -1.13
N TYR A 111 6.71 8.62 -0.46
CA TYR A 111 5.82 7.54 -0.87
C TYR A 111 5.16 7.83 -2.22
N LYS A 112 5.35 6.91 -3.17
CA LYS A 112 4.73 6.94 -4.49
C LYS A 112 3.60 5.93 -4.57
N VAL A 113 2.48 6.43 -5.06
CA VAL A 113 1.24 5.71 -5.32
C VAL A 113 1.45 4.74 -6.47
N GLU A 114 1.62 3.45 -6.17
CA GLU A 114 1.85 2.39 -7.18
C GLU A 114 0.65 1.43 -7.29
N SER A 115 0.18 0.89 -6.16
CA SER A 115 -0.98 0.00 -6.10
C SER A 115 -1.64 0.04 -4.72
N LYS A 116 -2.90 -0.42 -4.65
CA LYS A 116 -3.65 -0.51 -3.40
C LYS A 116 -2.98 -1.43 -2.37
N ASP A 117 -2.46 -2.59 -2.79
CA ASP A 117 -1.84 -3.53 -1.86
C ASP A 117 -0.54 -2.99 -1.25
N GLN A 118 0.27 -2.28 -2.05
CA GLN A 118 1.47 -1.61 -1.56
C GLN A 118 1.11 -0.44 -0.63
N TRP A 119 0.00 0.25 -0.89
CA TRP A 119 -0.51 1.30 -0.02
C TRP A 119 -0.94 0.77 1.34
N GLU A 120 -1.76 -0.27 1.39
CA GLU A 120 -2.21 -0.86 2.66
C GLU A 120 -1.02 -1.40 3.49
N THR A 121 -0.06 -2.06 2.83
CA THR A 121 1.17 -2.54 3.48
C THR A 121 1.97 -1.38 4.07
N PHE A 122 2.21 -0.33 3.27
CA PHE A 122 2.92 0.86 3.72
C PHE A 122 2.21 1.52 4.92
N LYS A 123 0.88 1.70 4.84
CA LYS A 123 0.06 2.33 5.88
C LYS A 123 0.13 1.56 7.19
N ALA A 124 0.08 0.23 7.14
CA ALA A 124 0.18 -0.62 8.32
C ALA A 124 1.54 -0.49 9.03
N GLU A 125 2.63 -0.59 8.27
CA GLU A 125 4.00 -0.44 8.80
C GLU A 125 4.23 0.97 9.35
N PHE A 126 3.83 1.99 8.60
CA PHE A 126 3.97 3.38 9.00
C PHE A 126 3.25 3.66 10.32
N ASN A 127 2.01 3.21 10.46
CA ASN A 127 1.25 3.41 11.70
C ASN A 127 1.92 2.69 12.88
N ASN A 128 2.46 1.49 12.66
CA ASN A 128 3.16 0.75 13.71
C ASN A 128 4.42 1.49 14.19
N ASP A 129 5.21 2.03 13.26
CA ASP A 129 6.42 2.80 13.57
C ASP A 129 6.07 4.13 14.28
N MET A 130 5.00 4.81 13.83
CA MET A 130 4.54 6.05 14.44
C MET A 130 3.98 5.84 15.85
N GLU A 131 3.28 4.74 16.10
CA GLU A 131 2.79 4.36 17.44
C GLU A 131 3.97 4.12 18.40
N LYS A 132 4.98 3.35 17.97
CA LYS A 132 6.19 3.12 18.75
C LYS A 132 6.92 4.43 19.08
N LEU A 133 6.99 5.36 18.11
CA LEU A 133 7.57 6.68 18.31
C LEU A 133 6.79 7.49 19.35
N GLY A 134 5.45 7.52 19.24
CA GLY A 134 4.57 8.20 20.20
C GLY A 134 4.72 7.65 21.62
N VAL A 135 4.80 6.32 21.78
CA VAL A 135 5.05 5.68 23.07
C VAL A 135 6.43 6.07 23.63
N ALA A 136 7.48 6.07 22.80
CA ALA A 136 8.81 6.45 23.22
C ALA A 136 8.88 7.91 23.71
N LEU A 137 8.18 8.82 23.02
CA LEU A 137 8.05 10.22 23.40
C LEU A 137 7.27 10.38 24.72
N LYS A 138 6.13 9.69 24.83
CA LYS A 138 5.32 9.70 26.06
C LYS A 138 6.13 9.24 27.27
N ASN A 139 6.90 8.15 27.13
CA ASN A 139 7.72 7.61 28.21
C ASN A 139 8.82 8.56 28.69
N MET A 140 9.23 9.54 27.88
CA MET A 140 10.17 10.59 28.32
C MET A 140 9.49 11.67 29.15
N THR A 141 8.19 11.90 28.94
CA THR A 141 7.45 12.91 29.69
C THR A 141 7.05 12.44 31.10
N VAL A 142 7.01 11.12 31.36
CA VAL A 142 6.74 10.58 32.69
C VAL A 142 7.92 10.92 33.61
N LYS A 143 7.66 11.62 34.72
CA LYS A 143 8.67 11.79 35.77
C LYS A 143 8.99 10.41 36.33
N ASN A 144 10.25 10.00 36.24
CA ASN A 144 10.73 8.91 37.08
C ASN A 144 10.94 9.52 38.47
N ASP A 145 9.99 9.29 39.35
CA ASP A 145 10.08 9.63 40.78
C ASP A 145 11.14 8.75 41.49
#